data_AF-A0A542YIU7-F1
#
_entry.id   AF-A0A542YIU7-F1
#
_cell.length_a   1.000
_cell.length_b   1.000
_cell.length_c   1.000
_cell.angle_alpha   90.00
_cell.angle_beta   90.00
_cell.angle_gamma   90.00
#
_symmetry.space_group_name_H-M   'P 1'
#
loop_
_entity.id
_entity.type
_entity.pdbx_description
1 polymer ?
#
loop_
_entity_poly.entity_id
_entity_poly.type
_entity_poly.pdbx_seq_one_letter_code
_entity_poly.pdbx_strand_id
1 'polypeptide(L)'
;MSTRSTPPLGDLERAIMDLLWDSPAALSATELRDRLAAGETSPRELAVTTVLTVLSRLEKKDFVSRDRDARPHLYCAVTSRADHMAELMHEVLGAAPDREEVLARFLGQVRPDEVDALRRMLDKAAGPQV
;
A
#
# COMPACT_ATOMS: atom_id res chain seq x y z
N MET A 1 7.41 22.15 5.60
CA MET A 1 6.61 20.98 5.23
C MET A 1 7.56 19.80 5.13
N SER A 2 7.55 18.89 6.11
CA SER A 2 8.38 17.68 6.04
C SER A 2 7.78 16.77 4.97
N THR A 3 8.51 16.57 3.88
CA THR A 3 8.21 15.52 2.90
C THR A 3 8.39 14.19 3.63
N ARG A 4 7.31 13.62 4.19
CA ARG A 4 7.34 12.23 4.62
C ARG A 4 7.44 11.42 3.33
N SER A 5 8.62 10.87 3.07
CA SER A 5 8.75 9.85 2.05
C SER A 5 8.18 8.56 2.62
N THR A 6 7.28 7.92 1.88
CA THR A 6 6.68 6.66 2.30
C THR A 6 7.69 5.54 2.09
N PRO A 7 8.15 4.89 3.18
CA PRO A 7 9.20 3.90 3.06
C PRO A 7 8.69 2.69 2.23
N PRO A 8 9.49 2.17 1.29
CA PRO A 8 9.07 1.03 0.48
C PRO A 8 8.76 -0.17 1.37
N LEU A 9 7.76 -0.96 0.95
CA LEU A 9 7.46 -2.24 1.57
C LEU A 9 8.29 -3.34 0.92
N GLY A 10 8.99 -4.15 1.72
CA GLY A 10 9.58 -5.40 1.25
C GLY A 10 8.53 -6.47 0.97
N ASP A 11 8.91 -7.60 0.36
CA ASP A 11 7.97 -8.62 -0.13
C ASP A 11 6.99 -9.13 0.95
N LEU A 12 7.50 -9.47 2.15
CA LEU A 12 6.65 -9.96 3.24
C LEU A 12 5.79 -8.84 3.88
N GLU A 13 6.30 -7.60 3.90
CA GLU A 13 5.53 -6.44 4.34
C GLU A 13 4.36 -6.17 3.38
N ARG A 14 4.63 -6.25 2.08
CA ARG A 14 3.62 -6.14 1.01
C ARG A 14 2.56 -7.22 1.15
N ALA A 15 2.97 -8.48 1.27
CA ALA A 15 2.03 -9.60 1.39
C ALA A 15 1.12 -9.50 2.63
N ILE A 16 1.66 -9.03 3.77
CA ILE A 16 0.84 -8.75 4.97
C ILE A 16 -0.13 -7.59 4.72
N MET A 17 0.34 -6.51 4.10
CA MET A 17 -0.53 -5.36 3.81
C MET A 17 -1.64 -5.71 2.82
N ASP A 18 -1.38 -6.57 1.83
CA ASP A 18 -2.43 -7.03 0.92
C ASP A 18 -3.55 -7.76 1.67
N LEU A 19 -3.20 -8.66 2.59
CA LEU A 19 -4.19 -9.33 3.44
C LEU A 19 -4.97 -8.36 4.34
N LEU A 20 -4.32 -7.31 4.84
CA LEU A 20 -4.97 -6.30 5.69
C LEU A 20 -5.85 -5.34 4.88
N TRP A 21 -5.46 -4.99 3.65
CA TRP A 21 -6.28 -4.17 2.76
C TRP A 21 -7.49 -4.91 2.21
N ASP A 22 -7.35 -6.21 1.96
CA ASP A 22 -8.45 -7.04 1.47
C ASP A 22 -9.40 -7.51 2.60
N SER A 23 -9.04 -7.26 3.86
CA SER A 23 -9.84 -7.63 5.02
C SER A 23 -10.64 -6.44 5.55
N PRO A 24 -11.99 -6.55 5.64
CA PRO A 24 -12.81 -5.52 6.27
C PRO A 24 -12.70 -5.50 7.81
N ALA A 25 -12.13 -6.56 8.41
CA ALA A 25 -11.94 -6.70 9.84
C ALA A 25 -10.45 -6.77 10.22
N ALA A 26 -10.13 -6.34 11.44
CA ALA A 26 -8.78 -6.46 11.99
C ALA A 26 -8.39 -7.94 12.16
N LEU A 27 -7.12 -8.27 11.90
CA LEU A 27 -6.60 -9.64 11.92
C LEU A 27 -5.51 -9.80 12.97
N SER A 28 -5.46 -10.98 13.60
CA SER A 28 -4.35 -11.37 14.45
C SER A 28 -3.13 -11.83 13.65
N ALA A 29 -1.96 -11.83 14.28
CA ALA A 29 -0.73 -12.34 13.66
C ALA A 29 -0.82 -13.83 13.28
N THR A 30 -1.59 -14.62 14.03
CA THR A 30 -1.84 -16.03 13.73
C THR A 30 -2.68 -16.19 12.47
N GLU A 31 -3.77 -15.42 12.34
CA GLU A 31 -4.61 -15.45 11.13
C GLU A 31 -3.84 -14.99 9.90
N LEU A 32 -3.03 -13.93 10.02
CA LEU A 32 -2.16 -13.45 8.94
C LEU A 32 -1.17 -14.54 8.51
N ARG A 33 -0.50 -15.20 9.47
CA ARG A 33 0.39 -16.33 9.17
C ARG A 33 -0.35 -17.43 8.43
N ASP A 34 -1.52 -17.83 8.89
CA ASP A 34 -2.28 -18.95 8.31
C ASP A 34 -2.74 -18.64 6.89
N ARG A 35 -3.17 -17.39 6.63
CA ARG A 35 -3.51 -16.92 5.28
C ARG A 35 -2.29 -16.87 4.37
N LEU A 36 -1.14 -16.41 4.86
CA LEU A 36 0.12 -16.42 4.10
C LEU A 36 0.59 -17.84 3.76
N ALA A 37 0.43 -18.79 4.68
CA ALA A 37 0.80 -20.18 4.48
C ALA A 37 -0.14 -20.92 3.50
N ALA A 38 -1.39 -20.45 3.37
CA ALA A 38 -2.34 -20.96 2.38
C ALA A 38 -2.10 -20.40 0.97
N GLY A 39 -1.43 -19.25 0.84
CA GLY A 39 -1.09 -18.64 -0.44
C GLY A 39 0.16 -19.25 -1.09
N GLU A 40 0.28 -19.06 -2.40
CA GLU A 40 1.44 -19.53 -3.19
C GLU A 40 2.72 -18.73 -2.93
N THR A 41 2.59 -17.55 -2.31
CA THR A 41 3.64 -16.51 -2.25
C THR A 41 4.57 -16.63 -1.04
N SER A 42 4.40 -17.63 -0.15
CA SER A 42 5.23 -17.77 1.05
C SER A 42 5.86 -19.15 1.19
N PRO A 43 7.12 -19.25 1.68
CA PRO A 43 7.73 -20.53 1.98
C PRO A 43 6.84 -21.30 2.97
N ARG A 44 6.64 -22.59 2.69
CA ARG A 44 6.02 -23.52 3.66
C ARG A 44 6.77 -23.37 4.98
N GLU A 45 6.02 -23.00 6.04
CA GLU A 45 6.48 -22.79 7.43
C GLU A 45 6.97 -21.37 7.82
N LEU A 46 6.18 -20.33 7.56
CA LEU A 46 6.40 -19.03 8.20
C LEU A 46 6.06 -19.09 9.71
N ALA A 47 7.02 -18.79 10.58
CA ALA A 47 6.76 -18.69 12.03
C ALA A 47 5.88 -17.47 12.37
N VAL A 48 4.99 -17.61 13.37
CA VAL A 48 4.13 -16.49 13.82
C VAL A 48 4.93 -15.31 14.36
N THR A 49 6.09 -15.59 14.96
CA THR A 49 7.03 -14.55 15.44
C THR A 49 7.60 -13.72 14.30
N THR A 50 7.81 -14.32 13.12
CA THR A 50 8.22 -13.57 11.92
C THR A 50 7.14 -12.58 11.50
N VAL A 51 5.87 -13.00 11.49
CA VAL A 51 4.73 -12.10 11.22
C VAL A 51 4.66 -10.98 12.25
N LEU A 52 4.81 -11.28 13.54
CA LEU A 52 4.85 -10.27 14.62
C LEU A 52 6.00 -9.26 14.43
N THR A 53 7.19 -9.72 14.04
CA THR A 53 8.32 -8.83 13.74
C THR A 53 8.04 -7.92 12.54
N VAL A 54 7.39 -8.45 11.49
CA VAL A 54 7.02 -7.63 10.33
C VAL A 54 5.93 -6.62 10.68
N LEU A 55 4.90 -7.02 11.42
CA LEU A 55 3.85 -6.12 11.91
C LEU A 55 4.42 -5.00 12.78
N SER A 56 5.42 -5.28 13.62
CA SER A 56 6.09 -4.24 14.41
C SER A 56 6.85 -3.24 13.53
N ARG A 57 7.44 -3.70 12.41
CA ARG A 57 8.09 -2.79 11.43
C ARG A 57 7.06 -1.96 10.70
N LEU A 58 5.93 -2.55 10.29
CA LEU A 58 4.83 -1.84 9.65
C LEU A 58 4.19 -0.80 10.60
N GLU A 59 4.05 -1.11 11.90
CA GLU A 59 3.55 -0.17 12.93
C GLU A 59 4.50 1.03 13.04
N LYS A 60 5.82 0.81 13.04
CA LYS A 60 6.83 1.89 13.03
C LYS A 60 6.83 2.73 11.77
N LYS A 61 6.35 2.18 10.65
CA LYS A 61 6.21 2.88 9.37
C LYS A 61 4.81 3.53 9.22
N ASP A 62 3.97 3.50 10.25
CA ASP A 62 2.59 4.00 10.25
C ASP A 62 1.65 3.31 9.23
N PHE A 63 1.97 2.09 8.77
CA PHE A 63 1.12 1.33 7.84
C PHE A 63 0.00 0.57 8.54
N VAL A 64 0.25 0.11 9.78
CA VAL A 64 -0.70 -0.69 10.55
C VAL A 64 -0.84 -0.14 11.96
N SER A 65 -2.06 -0.23 12.49
CA SER A 65 -2.34 0.02 13.90
C SER A 65 -2.63 -1.29 14.60
N ARG A 66 -2.23 -1.36 15.87
CA ARG A 66 -2.45 -2.52 16.74
C ARG A 66 -3.44 -2.19 17.85
N ASP A 67 -4.51 -2.95 17.94
CA ASP A 67 -5.36 -3.00 19.12
C ASP A 67 -4.66 -3.81 20.23
N ARG A 68 -4.25 -3.10 21.28
CA ARG A 68 -3.51 -3.66 22.42
C ARG A 68 -4.44 -4.20 23.51
N ASP A 69 -5.72 -3.82 23.49
CA ASP A 69 -6.71 -4.24 24.47
C ASP A 69 -7.35 -5.57 24.07
N ALA A 70 -7.35 -5.89 22.76
CA ALA A 70 -7.70 -7.21 22.26
C ALA A 70 -6.64 -8.29 22.59
N ARG A 71 -7.11 -9.49 22.94
CA ARG A 71 -6.28 -10.71 23.01
C ARG A 71 -6.89 -11.84 22.14
N PRO A 72 -6.15 -12.36 21.14
CA PRO A 72 -4.85 -11.88 20.68
C PRO A 72 -4.93 -10.43 20.14
N HIS A 73 -3.80 -9.72 20.11
CA HIS A 73 -3.75 -8.38 19.52
C HIS A 73 -4.19 -8.43 18.06
N LEU A 74 -4.98 -7.44 17.65
CA LEU A 74 -5.53 -7.33 16.31
C LEU A 74 -4.88 -6.15 15.57
N TYR A 75 -4.75 -6.30 14.26
CA TYR A 75 -4.06 -5.36 13.39
C TYR A 75 -4.98 -4.96 12.23
N CYS A 76 -4.96 -3.67 11.88
CA CYS A 76 -5.65 -3.13 10.71
C CYS A 76 -4.74 -2.15 9.96
N ALA A 77 -4.97 -1.99 8.66
CA ALA A 77 -4.28 -1.00 7.86
C ALA A 77 -4.72 0.43 8.25
N VAL A 78 -3.76 1.34 8.38
CA VAL A 78 -4.01 2.77 8.68
C VAL A 78 -4.23 3.56 7.39
N THR A 79 -3.56 3.16 6.30
CA THR A 79 -3.67 3.76 4.97
C THR A 79 -4.36 2.79 4.00
N SER A 80 -5.10 3.30 3.02
CA SER A 80 -5.69 2.44 1.99
C SER A 80 -4.64 2.01 0.97
N ARG A 81 -4.91 0.91 0.24
CA ARG A 81 -4.05 0.47 -0.88
C ARG A 81 -3.92 1.57 -1.92
N ALA A 82 -5.01 2.28 -2.23
CA ALA A 82 -5.03 3.34 -3.24
C ALA A 82 -4.18 4.54 -2.81
N ASP A 83 -4.28 4.98 -1.55
CA ASP A 83 -3.47 6.08 -1.02
C ASP A 83 -1.98 5.75 -1.09
N HIS A 84 -1.60 4.55 -0.67
CA HIS A 84 -0.21 4.10 -0.75
C HIS A 84 0.31 4.07 -2.20
N MET A 85 -0.47 3.58 -3.15
CA MET A 85 -0.08 3.54 -4.56
C MET A 85 0.02 4.95 -5.16
N ALA A 86 -0.89 5.86 -4.82
CA ALA A 86 -0.85 7.25 -5.27
C ALA A 86 0.40 7.96 -4.75
N GLU A 87 0.78 7.71 -3.50
CA GLU A 87 2.00 8.27 -2.90
C GLU A 87 3.27 7.74 -3.58
N LEU A 88 3.35 6.44 -3.86
CA LEU A 88 4.45 5.87 -4.63
C LEU A 88 4.55 6.49 -6.04
N MET A 89 3.43 6.67 -6.73
CA MET A 89 3.42 7.35 -8.03
C MET A 89 3.94 8.79 -7.92
N HIS A 90 3.55 9.51 -6.86
CA HIS A 90 4.00 10.87 -6.60
C HIS A 90 5.50 10.94 -6.34
N GLU A 91 6.06 10.01 -5.56
CA GLU A 91 7.49 9.95 -5.28
C GLU A 91 8.31 9.62 -6.53
N VAL A 92 7.88 8.61 -7.29
CA VAL A 92 8.56 8.19 -8.54
C VAL A 92 8.58 9.33 -9.54
N LEU A 93 7.44 9.99 -9.76
CA LEU A 93 7.37 11.17 -10.62
C LEU A 93 8.17 12.34 -10.02
N GLY A 94 8.18 12.47 -8.70
CA GLY A 94 8.90 13.49 -7.96
C GLY A 94 10.41 13.46 -8.18
N ALA A 95 10.98 12.25 -8.29
CA ALA A 95 12.39 11.96 -8.53
C ALA A 95 12.81 12.04 -10.00
N ALA A 96 11.87 12.19 -10.95
CA ALA A 96 12.17 12.28 -12.37
C ALA A 96 12.92 13.60 -12.70
N PRO A 97 14.04 13.55 -13.46
CA PRO A 97 14.75 14.75 -13.92
C PRO A 97 13.88 15.63 -14.84
N ASP A 98 13.11 15.00 -15.72
CA ASP A 98 12.11 15.64 -16.58
C ASP A 98 10.75 14.99 -16.34
N ARG A 99 9.90 15.66 -15.57
CA ARG A 99 8.57 15.16 -15.21
C ARG A 99 7.63 15.12 -16.41
N GLU A 100 7.74 16.10 -17.30
CA GLU A 100 6.85 16.21 -18.47
C GLU A 100 7.14 15.08 -19.46
N GLU A 101 8.41 14.79 -19.70
CA GLU A 101 8.84 13.70 -20.56
C GLU A 101 8.42 12.32 -19.99
N VAL A 102 8.56 12.11 -18.67
CA VAL A 102 8.11 10.87 -18.01
C VAL A 102 6.60 10.71 -18.11
N LEU A 103 5.83 11.79 -17.89
CA LEU A 103 4.37 11.77 -18.05
C LEU A 103 3.96 11.48 -19.49
N ALA A 104 4.61 12.11 -20.48
CA ALA A 104 4.34 11.85 -21.89
C ALA A 104 4.56 10.37 -22.26
N ARG A 105 5.66 9.77 -21.79
CA ARG A 105 5.92 8.33 -22.00
C ARG A 105 4.93 7.43 -21.28
N PHE A 106 4.57 7.76 -20.02
CA PHE A 106 3.58 7.02 -19.27
C PHE A 106 2.23 7.03 -19.99
N LEU A 107 1.74 8.22 -20.37
CA LEU A 107 0.48 8.37 -21.12
C LEU A 107 0.50 7.65 -22.47
N GLY A 108 1.66 7.50 -23.11
CA GLY A 108 1.82 6.72 -24.33
C GLY A 108 1.74 5.20 -24.13
N GLN A 109 1.87 4.70 -22.90
CA GLN A 109 1.79 3.27 -22.54
C GLN A 109 0.42 2.88 -21.96
N VAL A 110 -0.37 3.87 -21.55
CA VAL A 110 -1.71 3.73 -20.97
C VAL A 110 -2.70 3.28 -22.06
N ARG A 111 -3.63 2.37 -21.71
CA ARG A 111 -4.61 1.86 -22.67
C ARG A 111 -5.64 2.95 -23.04
N PRO A 112 -6.26 2.92 -24.23
CA PRO A 112 -7.18 3.99 -24.65
C PRO A 112 -8.34 4.25 -23.67
N ASP A 113 -8.87 3.22 -23.04
CA ASP A 113 -9.92 3.28 -22.00
C ASP A 113 -9.45 4.00 -20.73
N GLU A 114 -8.20 3.78 -20.34
CA GLU A 114 -7.56 4.46 -19.21
C GLU A 114 -7.27 5.93 -19.52
N VAL A 115 -6.92 6.28 -20.76
CA VAL A 115 -6.72 7.68 -21.19
C VAL A 115 -8.00 8.49 -21.03
N ASP A 116 -9.15 7.95 -21.46
CA ASP A 116 -10.43 8.65 -21.30
C ASP A 116 -10.86 8.74 -19.84
N ALA A 117 -10.56 7.73 -19.02
CA ALA A 117 -10.76 7.80 -17.58
C ALA A 117 -9.92 8.91 -16.96
N LEU A 118 -8.64 9.02 -17.35
CA LEU A 118 -7.74 10.04 -16.84
C LEU A 118 -8.19 11.45 -17.25
N ARG A 119 -8.63 11.64 -18.51
CA ARG A 119 -9.21 12.92 -18.95
C ARG A 119 -10.39 13.34 -18.08
N ARG A 120 -11.35 12.44 -17.84
CA ARG A 120 -12.50 12.71 -16.96
C ARG A 120 -12.06 13.07 -15.54
N MET A 121 -11.04 12.39 -15.00
CA MET A 121 -10.51 12.68 -13.67
C MET A 121 -9.80 14.04 -13.62
N LEU A 122 -9.04 14.39 -14.66
CA LEU A 122 -8.36 15.69 -14.79
C LEU A 122 -9.36 16.83 -14.93
N ASP A 123 -10.40 16.68 -15.75
CA ASP A 123 -11.47 17.68 -15.90
C ASP A 123 -12.19 17.93 -14.56
N LYS A 124 -12.42 16.84 -13.79
CA LYS A 124 -12.99 16.93 -12.44
C LYS A 124 -12.05 17.59 -11.45
N ALA A 125 -10.74 17.33 -11.54
CA ALA A 125 -9.72 17.94 -10.68
C ALA A 125 -9.42 19.40 -11.04
N ALA A 126 -9.63 19.80 -12.30
CA ALA A 126 -9.46 21.15 -12.83
C ALA A 126 -10.75 22.02 -12.73
N GLY A 127 -11.88 21.43 -12.32
CA GLY A 127 -13.10 22.16 -11.98
C GLY A 127 -12.86 23.21 -10.88
N PRO A 128 -13.69 24.28 -10.81
CA PRO A 128 -13.30 25.52 -10.13
C PRO A 128 -12.91 25.27 -8.68
N GLN A 129 -11.69 25.64 -8.35
CA GLN A 129 -11.31 25.95 -6.97
C GLN A 129 -12.19 27.15 -6.56
N VAL A 130 -13.29 26.88 -5.87
CA VAL A 130 -14.15 27.90 -5.23
C VAL A 130 -13.62 28.15 -3.82
#